data_AF-A0A3S9N6T7-F1
#
_entry.id   AF-A0A3S9N6T7-F1
#
_cell.length_a   1.000
_cell.length_b   1.000
_cell.length_c   1.000
_cell.angle_alpha   90.00
_cell.angle_beta   90.00
_cell.angle_gamma   90.00
#
_symmetry.space_group_name_H-M   'P 1'
#
loop_
_entity.id
_entity.type
_entity.pdbx_description
1 polymer ?
#
loop_
_entity_poly.entity_id
_entity_poly.type
_entity_poly.pdbx_seq_one_letter_code
_entity_poly.pdbx_strand_id
1 'polypeptide(L)'
;MPTYPFLIYKGYELHPLVFSRTFIRFDRHSRYAEGYDIAVRICRPASMASSPASRVFRLNQPHTFSDFGVARRAARQQGKDIVDGKVSGASVVDM
;
A
#
# COMPACT_ATOMS: atom_id res chain seq x y z
N MET A 1 16.05 10.75 14.48
CA MET A 1 15.87 10.24 13.11
C MET A 1 14.47 10.59 12.66
N PRO A 2 14.27 11.40 11.59
CA PRO A 2 12.93 11.66 11.08
C PRO A 2 12.32 10.34 10.59
N THR A 3 11.23 9.91 11.22
CA THR A 3 10.40 8.83 10.72
C THR A 3 9.62 9.35 9.53
N TYR A 4 10.19 9.21 8.34
CA TYR A 4 9.46 9.56 7.12
C TYR A 4 8.20 8.68 7.03
N PRO A 5 7.02 9.28 6.77
CA PRO A 5 5.79 8.52 6.62
C PRO A 5 5.83 7.61 5.39
N PHE A 6 6.77 7.85 4.48
CA PHE A 6 7.01 7.10 3.25
C PHE A 6 8.40 6.46 3.19
N LEU A 7 8.56 5.50 2.28
CA LEU A 7 9.83 4.85 1.98
C LEU A 7 10.29 5.28 0.58
N ILE A 8 11.54 5.69 0.42
CA ILE A 8 12.13 5.91 -0.91
C ILE A 8 12.66 4.57 -1.43
N TYR A 9 12.26 4.20 -2.65
CA TYR A 9 12.71 2.97 -3.31
C TYR A 9 12.90 3.18 -4.80
N LYS A 10 14.12 2.97 -5.31
CA LYS A 10 14.49 3.15 -6.73
C LYS A 10 14.02 4.47 -7.33
N GLY A 11 14.13 5.55 -6.56
CA GLY A 11 13.70 6.88 -6.98
C GLY A 11 12.19 7.09 -6.95
N TYR A 12 11.40 6.21 -6.34
CA TYR A 12 9.96 6.43 -6.07
C TYR A 12 9.71 6.64 -4.58
N GLU A 13 8.72 7.47 -4.25
CA GLU A 13 8.19 7.56 -2.89
C GLU A 13 7.03 6.58 -2.71
N LEU A 14 7.16 5.68 -1.74
CA LEU A 14 6.16 4.67 -1.39
C LEU A 14 5.45 5.09 -0.09
N HIS A 15 4.20 5.50 -0.21
CA HIS A 15 3.36 5.94 0.90
C HIS A 15 2.41 4.79 1.28
N PRO A 16 2.69 4.03 2.35
CA PRO A 16 1.81 2.94 2.78
C PRO A 16 0.51 3.52 3.34
N LEU A 17 -0.62 2.97 2.88
CA LEU A 17 -1.95 3.32 3.32
C LEU A 17 -2.57 2.09 3.99
N VAL A 18 -3.01 2.23 5.24
CA VAL A 18 -3.57 1.15 6.04
C VAL A 18 -4.95 1.59 6.53
N PHE A 19 -5.97 0.78 6.27
CA PHE A 19 -7.36 1.12 6.56
C PHE A 19 -8.00 0.00 7.38
N SER A 20 -8.71 0.33 8.46
CA SER A 20 -9.48 -0.65 9.20
C SER A 20 -10.70 -1.11 8.38
N ARG A 21 -10.84 -2.41 8.17
CA ARG A 21 -12.07 -3.02 7.65
C ARG A 21 -13.00 -3.26 8.84
N THR A 22 -13.93 -2.32 9.05
CA THR A 22 -14.97 -2.46 10.08
C THR A 22 -16.25 -2.94 9.39
N PHE A 23 -16.72 -4.15 9.70
CA PHE A 23 -18.04 -4.59 9.26
C PHE A 23 -19.12 -4.04 10.18
N ILE A 24 -20.13 -3.41 9.59
CA ILE A 24 -21.29 -2.90 10.33
C ILE A 24 -22.30 -4.05 10.47
N ARG A 25 -22.29 -4.65 11.67
CA ARG A 25 -23.39 -5.35 12.36
C ARG A 25 -23.72 -6.82 12.01
N PHE A 26 -23.81 -7.57 13.12
CA PHE A 26 -24.78 -8.64 13.47
C PHE A 26 -24.32 -10.10 13.55
N ASP A 27 -23.16 -10.50 13.03
CA ASP A 27 -22.63 -11.86 13.24
C ASP A 27 -21.39 -11.85 14.16
N ARG A 28 -21.56 -12.23 15.43
CA ARG A 28 -20.47 -12.30 16.43
C ARG A 28 -19.39 -13.37 16.14
N HIS A 29 -19.33 -13.91 14.93
CA HIS A 29 -18.51 -15.07 14.60
C HIS A 29 -17.29 -14.78 13.73
N SER A 30 -17.15 -13.59 13.14
CA SER A 30 -16.03 -13.32 12.22
C SER A 30 -14.94 -12.42 12.80
N ARG A 31 -14.28 -12.87 13.87
CA ARG A 31 -13.01 -12.24 14.31
C ARG A 31 -11.92 -12.27 13.23
N TYR A 32 -12.10 -13.09 12.19
CA TYR A 32 -11.20 -13.22 11.03
C TYR A 32 -11.53 -12.25 9.88
N ALA A 33 -12.67 -11.56 9.91
CA ALA A 33 -13.03 -10.54 8.93
C ALA A 33 -12.74 -9.11 9.39
N GLU A 34 -12.50 -8.91 10.69
CA GLU A 34 -11.99 -7.65 11.25
C GLU A 34 -10.47 -7.57 11.05
N GLY A 35 -9.96 -6.42 10.63
CA GLY A 35 -8.53 -6.22 10.44
C GLY A 35 -8.21 -5.02 9.57
N TYR A 36 -7.03 -5.02 8.97
CA TYR A 36 -6.53 -3.94 8.15
C TYR A 36 -6.40 -4.35 6.69
N ASP A 37 -7.01 -3.57 5.81
CA ASP A 37 -6.72 -3.56 4.38
C ASP A 37 -5.56 -2.61 4.10
N ILE A 38 -4.88 -2.83 2.98
CA ILE A 38 -3.73 -2.03 2.59
C ILE A 38 -3.81 -1.54 1.16
N ALA A 39 -3.20 -0.38 0.95
CA ALA A 39 -2.83 0.12 -0.36
C ALA A 39 -1.46 0.80 -0.26
N VAL A 40 -0.86 1.09 -1.40
CA VAL A 40 0.36 1.90 -1.47
C VAL A 40 0.17 2.98 -2.53
N ARG A 41 0.40 4.23 -2.15
CA ARG A 41 0.51 5.33 -3.11
C ARG A 41 1.97 5.46 -3.53
N ILE A 42 2.24 5.27 -4.81
CA ILE A 42 3.56 5.43 -5.39
C ILE A 42 3.60 6.79 -6.08
N CYS A 43 4.65 7.56 -5.82
CA CYS A 43 4.86 8.87 -6.46
C CYS A 43 6.22 8.91 -7.12
N ARG A 44 6.29 9.49 -8.32
CA ARG A 44 7.56 9.92 -8.89
C ARG A 44 7.95 11.26 -8.24
N PRO A 45 9.20 11.45 -7.80
CA PRO A 45 9.67 12.70 -7.23
C PRO A 45 9.45 13.84 -8.22
N ALA A 46 8.94 14.97 -7.71
CA ALA A 46 8.67 16.16 -8.52
C ALA A 46 9.93 16.71 -9.23
N SER A 47 11.14 16.36 -8.75
CA SER A 47 12.41 16.73 -9.39
C SER A 47 12.73 15.96 -10.67
N MET A 48 12.04 14.85 -10.96
CA MET A 48 12.31 13.99 -12.11
C MET A 48 11.32 14.15 -13.28
N ALA A 49 10.21 14.87 -13.11
CA ALA A 49 9.19 14.96 -14.14
C ALA A 49 8.58 16.36 -14.22
N SER A 50 8.31 16.82 -15.45
CA SER A 50 7.55 18.05 -15.72
C SER A 50 6.10 18.00 -15.21
N SER A 51 5.64 16.84 -14.74
CA SER A 51 4.35 16.65 -14.08
C SER A 51 4.49 15.59 -12.98
N PRO A 52 4.16 15.90 -11.72
CA PRO A 52 4.19 14.90 -10.65
C PRO A 52 3.14 13.81 -10.93
N ALA A 53 3.60 12.58 -11.17
CA ALA A 53 2.73 11.43 -11.36
C ALA A 53 2.64 10.60 -10.08
N SER A 54 1.42 10.28 -9.66
CA SER A 54 1.17 9.38 -8.53
C SER A 54 0.00 8.44 -8.82
N ARG A 55 0.07 7.23 -8.27
CA ARG A 55 -0.96 6.20 -8.42
C ARG A 55 -1.11 5.41 -7.13
N VAL A 56 -2.35 5.06 -6.79
CA VAL A 56 -2.67 4.21 -5.64
C VAL A 56 -2.91 2.79 -6.12
N PHE A 57 -2.20 1.84 -5.53
CA PHE A 57 -2.36 0.41 -5.78
C PHE A 57 -2.93 -0.25 -4.54
N ARG A 58 -4.14 -0.80 -4.64
CA ARG A 58 -4.78 -1.54 -3.56
C ARG A 58 -4.34 -3.00 -3.61
N LEU A 59 -4.09 -3.60 -2.46
CA LEU A 59 -3.88 -5.05 -2.39
C LEU A 59 -5.23 -5.74 -2.23
N ASN A 60 -5.71 -6.37 -3.30
CA ASN A 60 -6.96 -7.13 -3.27
C ASN A 60 -6.67 -8.54 -2.73
N GLN A 61 -6.76 -8.72 -1.41
CA GLN A 61 -6.64 -10.03 -0.77
C GLN A 61 -7.98 -10.46 -0.18
N PRO A 62 -8.27 -11.77 -0.14
CA PRO A 62 -9.47 -12.28 0.53
C PRO A 62 -9.43 -12.06 2.05
N HIS A 63 -8.24 -12.02 2.66
CA HIS A 63 -8.05 -11.87 4.10
C HIS A 63 -7.41 -10.53 4.46
N THR A 64 -7.81 -9.98 5.62
CA THR A 64 -7.24 -8.78 6.21
C THR A 64 -6.01 -9.10 7.05
N PHE A 65 -5.20 -8.08 7.36
CA PHE A 65 -4.13 -8.19 8.35
C PHE A 65 -4.69 -7.95 9.75
N SER A 66 -4.35 -8.81 10.72
CA SER A 66 -4.77 -8.64 12.12
C SER A 66 -4.00 -7.55 12.87
N ASP A 67 -2.79 -7.20 12.41
CA ASP A 67 -1.90 -6.22 13.04
C ASP A 67 -1.59 -5.05 12.10
N PHE A 68 -1.69 -3.82 12.61
CA PHE A 68 -1.41 -2.60 11.85
C PHE A 68 0.06 -2.54 11.40
N GLY A 69 1.00 -2.98 12.26
CA GLY A 69 2.42 -2.99 11.95
C GLY A 69 2.76 -3.95 10.81
N VAL A 70 2.16 -5.13 10.81
CA VAL A 70 2.22 -6.12 9.72
C VAL A 70 1.64 -5.54 8.45
N ALA A 71 0.42 -4.97 8.51
CA ALA A 71 -0.24 -4.34 7.37
C ALA A 71 0.63 -3.25 6.73
N ARG A 72 1.21 -2.36 7.54
CA ARG A 72 2.10 -1.29 7.06
C ARG A 72 3.37 -1.83 6.39
N ARG A 73 3.97 -2.90 6.94
CA ARG A 73 5.13 -3.56 6.32
C ARG A 73 4.76 -4.23 5.00
N ALA A 74 3.61 -4.89 4.94
CA ALA A 74 3.08 -5.50 3.72
C ALA A 74 2.82 -4.45 2.63
N ALA A 75 2.27 -3.29 2.98
CA ALA A 75 2.06 -2.18 2.03
C ALA A 75 3.38 -1.68 1.43
N ARG A 76 4.42 -1.56 2.26
CA ARG A 76 5.77 -1.21 1.79
C ARG A 76 6.36 -2.27 0.87
N GLN A 77 6.18 -3.54 1.22
CA GLN A 77 6.69 -4.65 0.40
C GLN A 77 5.97 -4.70 -0.96
N GLN A 78 4.65 -4.61 -0.97
CA GLN A 78 3.87 -4.53 -2.20
C GLN A 78 4.33 -3.35 -3.09
N GLY A 79 4.60 -2.18 -2.51
CA GLY A 79 5.13 -1.04 -3.26
C GLY A 79 6.46 -1.35 -3.95
N LYS A 80 7.38 -2.06 -3.26
CA LYS A 80 8.64 -2.52 -3.88
C LYS A 80 8.38 -3.52 -5.00
N ASP A 81 7.48 -4.47 -4.78
CA ASP A 81 7.17 -5.52 -5.75
C ASP A 81 6.52 -4.95 -7.02
N ILE A 82 5.68 -3.91 -6.90
CA ILE A 82 5.12 -3.19 -8.06
C ILE A 82 6.24 -2.45 -8.83
N VAL A 83 7.13 -1.76 -8.12
CA VAL A 83 8.27 -1.07 -8.75
C VAL A 83 9.23 -2.06 -9.43
N ASP A 84 9.38 -3.26 -8.87
CA ASP A 84 10.16 -4.35 -9.45
C ASP A 84 9.44 -5.09 -10.59
N GLY A 85 8.18 -4.77 -10.90
CA GLY A 85 7.39 -5.45 -11.92
C GLY A 85 6.96 -6.88 -11.55
N LYS A 86 6.94 -7.23 -10.27
CA LYS A 86 6.57 -8.56 -9.76
C LYS A 86 5.06 -8.75 -9.56
N VAL A 87 4.28 -7.67 -9.64
CA VAL A 87 2.82 -7.70 -9.45
C VAL A 87 2.12 -7.61 -10.81
N SER A 88 1.46 -8.69 -11.22
CA SER A 88 0.70 -8.71 -12.46
C SER A 88 -0.44 -7.67 -12.45
N GLY A 89 -0.58 -6.92 -13.55
CA GLY A 89 -1.60 -5.88 -13.69
C GLY A 89 -1.34 -4.58 -12.91
N ALA A 90 -0.21 -4.45 -12.21
CA ALA A 90 0.21 -3.23 -11.54
C ALA A 90 1.58 -2.78 -12.06
N SER A 91 1.65 -1.59 -12.64
CA SER A 91 2.89 -1.01 -13.18
C SER A 91 2.99 0.47 -12.89
N VAL A 92 4.23 0.95 -12.82
CA VAL A 92 4.62 2.35 -12.66
C VAL A 92 5.37 2.88 -13.90
N VAL A 93 5.48 2.08 -14.96
CA VAL A 93 6.24 2.42 -16.19
C VAL A 93 5.56 3.53 -16.98
N ASP A 94 4.23 3.59 -16.93
CA ASP A 94 3.38 4.58 -17.61
C ASP A 94 3.09 5.82 -16.75
N MET A 95 3.58 5.83 -15.50
CA MET A 95 3.62 7.03 -14.65
C MET A 95 4.78 7.92 -15.06
#